data_AF-A0A1B8XUP0-F1
#
_entry.id   AF-A0A1B8XUP0-F1
#
_cell.length_a   1.000
_cell.length_b   1.000
_cell.length_c   1.000
_cell.angle_alpha   90.00
_cell.angle_beta   90.00
_cell.angle_gamma   90.00
#
_symmetry.space_group_name_H-M   'P 1'
#
loop_
_entity.id
_entity.type
_entity.pdbx_description
1 polymer ?
#
loop_
_entity_poly.entity_id
_entity_poly.type
_entity_poly.pdbx_seq_one_letter_code
_entity_poly.pdbx_strand_id
1 'polypeptide(L)'
;MLGGACRHHVTPTVGALHAPGSALQKENAKRILELISNIIQLLTGEVAIRCEDVSLYFSLEEWQYLKGNQTRYREVIKENRQQLRPL
;
A
#
# COMPACT_ATOMS: atom_id res chain seq x y z
N MET A 1 -56.22 -8.72 26.89
CA MET A 1 -55.73 -7.93 25.74
C MET A 1 -54.62 -7.00 26.23
N LEU A 2 -53.40 -7.52 26.41
CA LEU A 2 -52.23 -6.72 26.83
C LEU A 2 -51.32 -6.55 25.61
N GLY A 3 -51.55 -5.47 24.85
CA GLY A 3 -50.71 -5.10 23.72
C GLY A 3 -49.51 -4.28 24.20
N GLY A 4 -48.36 -4.92 24.36
CA GLY A 4 -47.09 -4.25 24.66
C GLY A 4 -46.57 -3.53 23.42
N ALA A 5 -46.43 -2.20 23.49
CA ALA A 5 -45.81 -1.40 22.44
C ALA A 5 -44.29 -1.40 22.62
N CYS A 6 -43.58 -2.29 21.92
CA CYS A 6 -42.12 -2.23 21.81
C CYS A 6 -41.72 -0.96 21.06
N ARG A 7 -41.17 0.03 21.78
CA ARG A 7 -40.55 1.22 21.19
C ARG A 7 -39.23 0.80 20.54
N HIS A 8 -39.26 0.54 19.24
CA HIS A 8 -38.05 0.47 18.45
C HIS A 8 -37.44 1.87 18.40
N HIS A 9 -36.36 2.09 19.14
CA HIS A 9 -35.47 3.22 18.89
C HIS A 9 -34.83 2.99 17.53
N VAL A 10 -35.46 3.49 16.47
CA VAL A 10 -34.81 3.63 15.17
C VAL A 10 -34.02 4.92 15.23
N THR A 11 -32.74 4.81 15.55
CA THR A 11 -31.79 5.88 15.24
C THR A 11 -31.78 6.06 13.73
N PRO A 12 -32.07 7.26 13.20
CA PRO A 12 -31.91 7.49 11.79
C PRO A 12 -30.41 7.51 11.50
N THR A 13 -29.92 6.47 10.81
CA THR A 13 -28.58 6.45 10.23
C THR A 13 -28.55 7.46 9.08
N VAL A 14 -28.50 8.74 9.44
CA VAL A 14 -28.23 9.83 8.52
C VAL A 14 -26.74 9.88 8.31
N GLY A 15 -26.34 9.55 7.09
CA GLY A 15 -25.06 9.92 6.52
C GLY A 15 -23.90 9.05 6.99
N ALA A 16 -23.37 8.25 6.06
CA ALA A 16 -21.96 7.92 6.08
C ALA A 16 -21.17 9.24 6.17
N LEU A 17 -20.76 9.59 7.39
CA LEU A 17 -19.81 10.65 7.66
C LEU A 17 -18.54 10.22 6.92
N HIS A 18 -18.27 10.82 5.77
CA HIS A 18 -16.91 10.87 5.24
C HIS A 18 -16.05 11.53 6.32
N ALA A 19 -15.39 10.71 7.13
CA ALA A 19 -14.58 11.16 8.24
C ALA A 19 -13.42 12.01 7.69
N PRO A 20 -13.33 13.31 8.01
CA PRO A 20 -12.25 14.19 7.58
C PRO A 20 -10.87 13.71 8.08
N GLY A 21 -10.85 12.85 9.11
CA GLY A 21 -9.63 12.24 9.65
C GLY A 21 -8.95 11.24 8.71
N SER A 22 -9.67 10.64 7.75
CA SER A 22 -9.12 9.61 6.87
C SER A 22 -8.05 10.13 5.91
N ALA A 23 -8.24 11.33 5.35
CA ALA A 23 -7.29 11.95 4.45
C ALA A 23 -6.00 12.36 5.17
N LEU A 24 -6.14 12.96 6.36
CA LEU A 24 -5.00 13.36 7.19
C LEU A 24 -4.21 12.15 7.70
N GLN A 25 -4.89 11.08 8.11
CA GLN A 25 -4.24 9.83 8.50
C GLN A 25 -3.47 9.19 7.34
N LYS A 26 -4.04 9.18 6.14
CA LYS A 26 -3.37 8.66 4.94
C LYS A 26 -2.11 9.45 4.59
N GLU A 27 -2.15 10.77 4.72
CA GLU A 27 -0.98 11.62 4.50
C GLU A 27 0.11 11.37 5.56
N ASN A 28 -0.28 11.30 6.83
CA ASN A 28 0.68 11.00 7.90
C ASN A 28 1.32 9.61 7.73
N ALA A 29 0.55 8.60 7.33
CA ALA A 29 1.09 7.27 7.03
C ALA A 29 2.11 7.33 5.90
N LYS A 30 1.81 8.07 4.82
CA LYS A 30 2.74 8.28 3.71
C LYS A 30 4.05 8.94 4.19
N ARG A 31 3.96 9.99 5.00
CA ARG A 31 5.13 10.69 5.56
C ARG A 31 5.97 9.79 6.46
N ILE A 32 5.33 8.99 7.33
CA ILE A 32 6.03 8.02 8.18
C ILE A 32 6.80 7.02 7.32
N LEU A 33 6.15 6.49 6.28
CA LEU A 33 6.77 5.51 5.39
C LEU A 33 7.95 6.10 4.59
N GLU A 34 7.85 7.36 4.18
CA GLU A 34 8.94 8.09 3.52
C GLU A 34 10.11 8.33 4.48
N LEU A 35 9.83 8.75 5.71
CA LEU A 35 10.86 8.94 6.74
C LEU A 35 11.59 7.64 7.06
N ILE A 36 10.88 6.52 7.21
CA ILE A 36 11.51 5.21 7.43
C ILE A 36 12.43 4.86 6.26
N SER A 37 11.99 5.06 5.02
CA SER A 37 12.82 4.80 3.84
C SER A 37 14.10 5.65 3.85
N ASN A 38 13.99 6.94 4.19
CA ASN A 38 15.13 7.84 4.26
C ASN A 38 16.09 7.45 5.38
N ILE A 39 15.57 7.06 6.55
CA ILE A 39 16.39 6.60 7.69
C ILE A 39 17.18 5.35 7.31
N ILE A 40 16.55 4.37 6.66
CA ILE A 40 17.23 3.15 6.22
C ILE A 40 18.35 3.49 5.25
N GLN A 41 18.07 4.33 4.23
CA GLN A 41 19.09 4.75 3.28
C GLN A 41 20.25 5.49 3.96
N LEU A 42 19.99 6.35 4.95
CA LEU A 42 21.03 7.09 5.66
C LEU A 42 21.87 6.19 6.57
N LEU A 43 21.26 5.23 7.25
CA LEU A 43 21.95 4.38 8.21
C LEU A 43 22.69 3.21 7.55
N THR A 44 22.16 2.68 6.45
CA THR A 44 22.65 1.44 5.84
C THR A 44 23.21 1.64 4.43
N GLY A 45 22.86 2.74 3.75
CA GLY A 45 23.13 2.93 2.32
C GLY A 45 22.21 2.11 1.41
N GLU A 46 21.30 1.31 1.96
CA GLU A 46 20.38 0.47 1.20
C GLU A 46 19.19 1.24 0.63
N VAL A 47 18.64 0.75 -0.47
CA VAL A 47 17.42 1.25 -1.08
C VAL A 47 16.29 0.25 -0.86
N ALA A 48 15.19 0.72 -0.26
CA ALA A 48 14.02 -0.11 -0.01
C ALA A 48 12.97 0.04 -1.12
N ILE A 49 12.49 -1.07 -1.66
CA ILE A 49 11.31 -1.13 -2.53
C ILE A 49 10.18 -1.79 -1.74
N ARG A 50 9.08 -1.06 -1.54
CA ARG A 50 7.91 -1.57 -0.82
C ARG A 50 6.77 -1.88 -1.78
N CYS A 51 6.18 -3.06 -1.60
CA CYS A 51 4.96 -3.48 -2.27
C CYS A 51 4.01 -4.04 -1.20
N GLU A 52 2.87 -3.39 -1.01
CA GLU A 52 1.91 -3.73 0.05
C GLU A 52 2.62 -3.81 1.41
N ASP A 53 2.59 -4.98 2.05
CA ASP A 53 3.17 -5.23 3.39
C ASP A 53 4.61 -5.77 3.33
N VAL A 54 5.18 -5.94 2.14
CA VAL A 54 6.52 -6.49 1.95
C VAL A 54 7.49 -5.39 1.49
N SER A 55 8.67 -5.36 2.09
CA SER A 55 9.77 -4.49 1.68
C SER A 55 11.00 -5.32 1.32
N LEU A 56 11.57 -5.04 0.15
CA LEU A 56 12.82 -5.61 -0.33
C LEU A 56 13.91 -4.54 -0.23
N TYR A 57 15.05 -4.91 0.34
CA TYR A 57 16.20 -4.03 0.50
C TYR A 57 17.28 -4.43 -0.49
N PHE A 58 17.90 -3.43 -1.10
CA PHE A 58 18.98 -3.59 -2.07
C PHE A 58 20.17 -2.75 -1.64
N SER A 59 21.38 -3.25 -1.86
CA SER A 59 22.56 -2.38 -1.82
C SER A 59 22.45 -1.31 -2.92
N LEU A 60 23.26 -0.25 -2.80
CA LEU A 60 23.32 0.76 -3.85
C LEU A 60 23.75 0.15 -5.19
N GLU A 61 24.73 -0.77 -5.18
CA GLU A 61 25.22 -1.46 -6.38
C GLU A 61 24.13 -2.33 -7.02
N GLU A 62 23.41 -3.13 -6.22
CA GLU A 62 22.29 -3.96 -6.69
C GLU A 62 21.20 -3.09 -7.30
N TRP A 63 20.87 -1.97 -6.65
CA TRP A 63 19.88 -1.02 -7.16
C TRP A 63 20.31 -0.39 -8.49
N GLN A 64 21.59 -0.02 -8.64
CA GLN A 64 22.13 0.48 -9.90
C GLN A 64 22.11 -0.59 -11.00
N TYR A 65 22.43 -1.84 -10.65
CA TYR A 65 22.33 -2.97 -11.58
C TYR A 65 20.89 -3.16 -12.08
N LEU A 66 19.90 -3.08 -11.18
CA LEU A 66 18.48 -3.16 -11.55
C LEU A 66 18.07 -2.01 -12.49
N LYS A 67 18.49 -0.78 -12.19
CA LYS A 67 18.22 0.39 -13.05
C LYS A 67 18.84 0.25 -14.44
N GLY A 68 20.07 -0.25 -14.53
CA GLY A 68 20.75 -0.47 -15.81
C GLY A 68 20.10 -1.56 -16.66
N ASN A 69 19.39 -2.51 -16.05
CA ASN A 69 18.80 -3.67 -16.72
C ASN A 69 17.27 -3.61 -16.87
N GLN A 70 16.66 -2.44 -16.67
CA GLN A 70 15.20 -2.28 -16.62
C GLN A 70 14.47 -2.84 -17.87
N THR A 71 15.07 -2.68 -19.06
CA THR A 71 14.50 -3.20 -20.31
C THR A 71 14.36 -4.72 -20.30
N ARG A 72 15.39 -5.43 -19.82
CA ARG A 72 15.41 -6.90 -19.76
C ARG A 72 14.35 -7.43 -18.79
N TYR A 73 14.18 -6.80 -17.64
CA TYR A 73 13.12 -7.18 -16.70
C TYR A 73 11.72 -6.98 -17.29
N ARG A 74 11.49 -5.89 -18.04
CA ARG A 74 10.19 -5.68 -18.71
C ARG A 74 9.86 -6.77 -19.72
N GLU A 75 10.85 -7.25 -20.46
CA GLU A 75 10.67 -8.33 -21.43
C GLU A 75 10.34 -9.65 -20.72
N VAL A 76 11.10 -10.02 -19.68
CA VAL A 76 10.84 -11.22 -18.86
C VAL A 76 9.45 -11.17 -18.21
N ILE A 77 9.01 -10.01 -17.69
CA ILE A 77 7.67 -9.87 -17.11
C ILE A 77 6.58 -10.02 -18.18
N LYS A 78 6.79 -9.46 -19.38
CA LYS A 78 5.84 -9.63 -20.50
C LYS A 78 5.74 -11.09 -20.92
N GLU A 79 6.87 -11.78 -21.04
CA GLU A 79 6.92 -13.19 -21.40
C GLU A 79 6.22 -14.07 -20.34
N ASN A 80 6.53 -13.87 -19.06
CA ASN A 80 5.85 -14.58 -17.96
C ASN A 80 4.34 -14.34 -17.97
N ARG A 81 3.87 -13.10 -18.19
CA ARG A 81 2.43 -12.81 -18.31
C ARG A 81 1.79 -13.49 -19.52
N GLN A 82 2.52 -13.65 -20.62
CA GLN A 82 2.02 -14.36 -21.80
C GLN A 82 1.90 -15.87 -21.52
N GLN A 83 2.83 -16.45 -20.77
CA GLN A 83 2.79 -17.85 -20.34
C GLN A 83 1.72 -18.13 -19.29
N LEU A 84 1.36 -17.14 -18.46
CA LEU A 84 0.29 -17.23 -17.46
C LEU A 84 -1.14 -17.10 -18.03
N ARG A 85 -1.30 -16.94 -19.35
CA ARG A 85 -2.64 -17.00 -19.96
C ARG A 85 -3.09 -18.46 -20.06
N PRO A 86 -4.20 -18.85 -19.42
CA PRO A 86 -4.80 -20.16 -19.68
C PRO A 86 -5.21 -20.26 -21.16
N LEU A 87 -5.02 -21.44 -21.75
CA LEU A 87 -5.51 -21.82 -23.08
C LEU A 87 -7.03 -21.66 -23.20
#